data_AF-A0A9E5LT15-F1
#
_entry.id   AF-A0A9E5LT15-F1
#
_cell.length_a   1.000
_cell.length_b   1.000
_cell.length_c   1.000
_cell.angle_alpha   90.00
_cell.angle_beta   90.00
_cell.angle_gamma   90.00
#
_symmetry.space_group_name_H-M   'P 1'
#
loop_
_entity.id
_entity.type
_entity.pdbx_description
1 polymer ?
#
loop_
_entity_poly.entity_id
_entity_poly.type
_entity_poly.pdbx_seq_one_letter_code
_entity_poly.pdbx_strand_id
1 'polypeptide(L)'
;MIPPDYAVDPARRIEEFQALLARAKKHELRIFMDFVPNHVARSHDSVIHPERNFGKDDRGTEFFSEDDFYYLRPGAEGPPLRLATFDPKKKEPLTPTTRVIWEDGENRFPGLKEKIDGLFPPETKRGRVTGDNQNTWRPEMEVWYETIKFNYGYDFTQGAKGKRKHPTVLQPGVPVPNLWKKMDAVLAYWQEMGVDGFRCDVSHIIPSEFWHWALARARERNPATFFYAECYEGDQRLEVPDANPDLAPFRSNPTSLLEAGFDAVYGHDAYRRLMEIYQDKAWANDLDQAGRAGFVGDNSVRYAENHDEVRVASPKHWGGHGPLVGRPVCGILFGMSRGPVMVYYGQEVGEPADVGAAGFEQDKGRTTFFDYWSVPTLIQWMNGGKYDGGSLPELNRNLRAFYGRLLNSLTHPALAQGNFVPLNPANAGNPAYDVTGAKKEPGRWLYSFLRHDPVSRRSLLVVANLHPKNPASEAKLKLSEEASQLLALPASGTLTGTDLLSETPTSFQASGRDLSGPGIRLPSLPPLSVAYFDLSIR
;
A
#
# COMPACT_ATOMS: atom_id res chain seq x y z
N MET A 1 7.89 -7.74 -3.90
CA MET A 1 9.31 -7.38 -4.11
C MET A 1 9.96 -8.41 -5.02
N ILE A 2 10.87 -8.04 -5.91
CA ILE A 2 11.69 -9.01 -6.68
C ILE A 2 13.04 -9.12 -5.98
N PRO A 3 13.32 -10.23 -5.28
CA PRO A 3 14.63 -10.48 -4.69
C PRO A 3 15.74 -10.42 -5.72
N PRO A 4 16.91 -9.89 -5.36
CA PRO A 4 18.09 -9.94 -6.22
C PRO A 4 18.58 -11.39 -6.44
N ASP A 5 18.12 -12.35 -5.61
CA ASP A 5 18.40 -13.78 -5.79
C ASP A 5 17.63 -14.43 -6.95
N TYR A 6 16.70 -13.70 -7.60
CA TYR A 6 16.04 -14.12 -8.84
C TYR A 6 16.73 -13.71 -10.13
N ALA A 7 17.95 -13.19 -10.03
CA ALA A 7 18.81 -13.11 -11.18
C ALA A 7 18.97 -14.50 -11.81
N VAL A 8 19.01 -14.55 -13.14
CA VAL A 8 19.27 -15.79 -13.88
C VAL A 8 20.62 -16.38 -13.46
N ASP A 9 21.60 -15.51 -13.24
CA ASP A 9 22.86 -15.79 -12.57
C ASP A 9 22.98 -14.92 -11.30
N PRO A 10 22.78 -15.48 -10.09
CA PRO A 10 22.91 -14.74 -8.83
C PRO A 10 24.27 -14.05 -8.65
N ALA A 11 25.35 -14.55 -9.27
CA ALA A 11 26.66 -13.88 -9.21
C ALA A 11 26.67 -12.57 -10.01
N ARG A 12 25.76 -12.40 -10.98
CA ARG A 12 25.65 -11.25 -11.89
C ARG A 12 24.38 -10.40 -11.66
N ARG A 13 23.78 -10.54 -10.49
CA ARG A 13 22.51 -9.88 -10.12
C ARG A 13 22.53 -8.36 -10.27
N ILE A 14 23.68 -7.71 -10.03
CA ILE A 14 23.81 -6.25 -10.18
C ILE A 14 23.80 -5.87 -11.66
N GLU A 15 24.51 -6.61 -12.51
CA GLU A 15 24.53 -6.41 -13.95
C GLU A 15 23.16 -6.68 -14.58
N GLU A 16 22.45 -7.72 -14.12
CA GLU A 16 21.08 -8.00 -14.56
C GLU A 16 20.10 -6.90 -14.16
N PHE A 17 20.24 -6.35 -12.95
CA PHE A 17 19.45 -5.21 -12.50
C PHE A 17 19.76 -3.94 -13.30
N GLN A 18 21.03 -3.65 -13.59
CA GLN A 18 21.41 -2.55 -14.48
C GLN A 18 20.81 -2.72 -15.88
N ALA A 19 20.79 -3.94 -16.41
CA ALA A 19 20.14 -4.24 -17.67
C ALA A 19 18.62 -4.04 -17.60
N LEU A 20 17.98 -4.34 -16.46
CA LEU A 20 16.57 -4.03 -16.22
C LEU A 20 16.32 -2.52 -16.25
N LEU A 21 17.11 -1.73 -15.51
CA LEU A 21 16.99 -0.27 -15.49
C LEU A 21 17.13 0.31 -16.91
N ALA A 22 18.13 -0.15 -17.67
CA ALA A 22 18.34 0.29 -19.04
C ALA A 22 17.14 -0.04 -19.96
N ARG A 23 16.54 -1.23 -19.82
CA ARG A 23 15.34 -1.61 -20.56
C ARG A 23 14.13 -0.76 -20.16
N ALA A 24 13.90 -0.56 -18.87
CA ALA A 24 12.81 0.25 -18.35
C ALA A 24 12.88 1.68 -18.90
N LYS A 25 14.06 2.30 -18.83
CA LYS A 25 14.31 3.66 -19.35
C LYS A 25 14.06 3.78 -20.85
N LYS A 26 14.42 2.77 -21.65
CA LYS A 26 14.13 2.74 -23.09
C LYS A 26 12.63 2.77 -23.40
N HIS A 27 11.79 2.32 -22.46
CA HIS A 27 10.34 2.32 -22.55
C HIS A 27 9.68 3.44 -21.72
N GLU A 28 10.46 4.46 -21.31
CA GLU A 28 9.98 5.60 -20.52
C GLU A 28 9.34 5.19 -19.18
N LEU A 29 9.70 4.01 -18.67
CA LEU A 29 9.30 3.52 -17.36
C LEU A 29 10.30 4.00 -16.31
N ARG A 30 9.76 4.42 -15.17
CA ARG A 30 10.52 4.72 -13.96
C ARG A 30 10.51 3.53 -13.03
N ILE A 31 11.65 3.27 -12.37
CA ILE A 31 11.80 2.14 -11.45
C ILE A 31 11.91 2.67 -10.02
N PHE A 32 10.97 2.24 -9.18
CA PHE A 32 10.98 2.53 -7.75
C PHE A 32 11.41 1.30 -6.96
N MET A 33 12.15 1.50 -5.89
CA MET A 33 12.60 0.43 -5.00
C MET A 33 11.94 0.53 -3.63
N ASP A 34 11.80 -0.61 -2.97
CA ASP A 34 11.42 -0.64 -1.57
C ASP A 34 12.63 -0.28 -0.70
N PHE A 35 12.52 0.80 0.06
CA PHE A 35 13.50 1.24 1.03
C PHE A 35 12.98 0.87 2.42
N VAL A 36 13.70 -0.02 3.10
CA VAL A 36 13.34 -0.54 4.42
C VAL A 36 14.22 0.11 5.49
N PRO A 37 13.82 1.28 6.04
CA PRO A 37 14.63 2.03 6.99
C PRO A 37 14.53 1.50 8.43
N ASN A 38 13.50 0.72 8.78
CA ASN A 38 13.23 0.37 10.18
C ASN A 38 14.16 -0.74 10.71
N HIS A 39 14.50 -1.71 9.86
CA HIS A 39 15.26 -2.88 10.28
C HIS A 39 16.05 -3.48 9.13
N VAL A 40 16.98 -4.37 9.48
CA VAL A 40 17.64 -5.30 8.54
C VAL A 40 17.54 -6.72 9.07
N ALA A 41 17.73 -7.70 8.18
CA ALA A 41 17.89 -9.09 8.58
C ALA A 41 19.04 -9.25 9.60
N ARG A 42 18.89 -10.20 10.51
CA ARG A 42 19.88 -10.50 11.55
C ARG A 42 21.25 -10.91 11.01
N SER A 43 21.22 -11.48 9.81
CA SER A 43 22.36 -11.94 9.02
C SER A 43 22.89 -10.89 8.06
N HIS A 44 22.37 -9.66 8.08
CA HIS A 44 22.77 -8.60 7.15
C HIS A 44 24.28 -8.34 7.23
N ASP A 45 24.92 -8.38 6.06
CA ASP A 45 26.32 -8.07 5.83
C ASP A 45 26.46 -7.51 4.40
N SER A 46 26.94 -6.26 4.28
CA SER A 46 27.10 -5.61 2.98
C SER A 46 28.35 -6.13 2.28
N VAL A 47 28.12 -6.82 1.17
CA VAL A 47 29.20 -7.28 0.28
C VAL A 47 29.73 -6.18 -0.65
N ILE A 48 29.04 -5.04 -0.72
CA ILE A 48 29.38 -3.91 -1.61
C ILE A 48 30.12 -2.81 -0.83
N HIS A 49 29.64 -2.52 0.39
CA HIS A 49 30.20 -1.50 1.27
C HIS A 49 30.44 -2.03 2.70
N PRO A 50 31.35 -3.01 2.89
CA PRO A 50 31.62 -3.61 4.20
C PRO A 50 32.20 -2.60 5.20
N GLU A 51 32.76 -1.48 4.72
CA GLU A 51 33.19 -0.35 5.54
C GLU A 51 32.03 0.43 6.16
N ARG A 52 30.84 0.38 5.55
CA ARG A 52 29.62 1.05 6.01
C ARG A 52 28.59 0.10 6.63
N ASN A 53 28.98 -1.15 6.91
CA ASN A 53 28.11 -2.13 7.55
C ASN A 53 27.43 -1.56 8.80
N PHE A 54 26.13 -1.80 8.91
CA PHE A 54 25.37 -1.43 10.09
C PHE A 54 25.85 -2.22 11.29
N GLY A 55 26.07 -1.54 12.41
CA GLY A 55 26.52 -2.14 13.66
C GLY A 55 28.00 -2.48 13.73
N LYS A 56 28.78 -2.22 12.68
CA LYS A 56 30.22 -2.49 12.64
C LYS A 56 30.98 -1.75 13.74
N ASP A 57 30.60 -0.49 13.98
CA ASP A 57 31.26 0.40 14.95
C ASP A 57 30.51 0.46 16.29
N ASP A 58 29.46 -0.36 16.45
CA ASP A 58 28.63 -0.31 17.64
C ASP A 58 29.39 -0.83 18.87
N ARG A 59 29.29 -0.10 19.96
CA ARG A 59 29.79 -0.53 21.28
C ARG A 59 28.87 -1.57 21.89
N GLY A 60 27.55 -1.33 21.80
CA GLY A 60 26.47 -2.19 22.29
C GLY A 60 26.60 -2.59 23.76
N THR A 61 27.04 -1.62 24.55
CA THR A 61 27.15 -1.70 26.01
C THR A 61 25.91 -1.13 26.70
N GLU A 62 25.12 -0.32 26.00
CA GLU A 62 23.95 0.37 26.51
C GLU A 62 22.74 0.05 25.64
N PHE A 63 21.54 0.13 26.22
CA PHE A 63 20.31 -0.08 25.48
C PHE A 63 20.11 0.95 24.36
N PHE A 64 20.31 2.23 24.69
CA PHE A 64 20.15 3.35 23.78
C PHE A 64 21.40 4.24 23.80
N SER A 65 22.10 4.28 22.67
CA SER A 65 23.41 4.90 22.51
C SER A 65 23.49 5.64 21.16
N GLU A 66 24.68 6.07 20.72
CA GLU A 66 24.91 6.58 19.35
C GLU A 66 25.15 5.44 18.34
N ASP A 67 25.09 4.19 18.80
CA ASP A 67 25.20 2.96 18.02
C ASP A 67 24.07 2.85 16.98
N ASP A 68 24.31 2.15 15.88
CA ASP A 68 23.34 1.93 14.80
C ASP A 68 22.14 1.08 15.24
N PHE A 69 22.32 0.20 16.23
CA PHE A 69 21.28 -0.68 16.77
C PHE A 69 20.99 -0.45 18.26
N TYR A 70 19.79 -0.87 18.70
CA TYR A 70 19.51 -1.03 20.13
C TYR A 70 19.97 -2.40 20.64
N TYR A 71 20.51 -2.43 21.85
CA TYR A 71 21.03 -3.66 22.48
C TYR A 71 20.25 -4.04 23.73
N LEU A 72 20.02 -5.34 23.92
CA LEU A 72 19.28 -5.88 25.06
C LEU A 72 20.03 -5.65 26.37
N ARG A 73 19.31 -5.19 27.40
CA ARG A 73 19.87 -5.01 28.75
C ARG A 73 20.17 -6.39 29.37
N PRO A 74 21.30 -6.57 30.08
CA PRO A 74 21.47 -7.74 30.94
C PRO A 74 20.38 -7.77 32.03
N GLY A 75 19.86 -8.94 32.37
CA GLY A 75 18.76 -9.09 33.33
C GLY A 75 18.52 -10.54 33.75
N ALA A 76 17.50 -10.79 34.57
CA ALA A 76 17.19 -12.13 35.12
C ALA A 76 16.89 -13.18 34.04
N GLU A 77 16.38 -12.73 32.89
CA GLU A 77 16.16 -13.57 31.69
C GLU A 77 17.24 -13.37 30.62
N GLY A 78 18.36 -12.74 31.00
CA GLY A 78 19.45 -12.31 30.14
C GLY A 78 20.18 -13.43 29.38
N PRO A 79 21.34 -13.13 28.79
CA PRO A 79 21.96 -13.96 27.76
C PRO A 79 22.03 -15.45 28.11
N PRO A 80 21.90 -16.36 27.14
CA PRO A 80 21.85 -16.14 25.68
C PRO A 80 20.45 -15.77 25.16
N LEU A 81 20.34 -15.25 23.93
CA LEU A 81 19.05 -15.07 23.25
C LEU A 81 18.39 -16.44 23.03
N ARG A 82 17.11 -16.55 23.42
CA ARG A 82 16.29 -17.74 23.18
C ARG A 82 15.05 -17.38 22.38
N LEU A 83 14.98 -17.90 21.16
CA LEU A 83 13.85 -17.74 20.26
C LEU A 83 12.74 -18.72 20.62
N ALA A 84 11.49 -18.35 20.36
CA ALA A 84 10.32 -19.17 20.57
C ALA A 84 10.17 -20.30 19.53
N THR A 85 11.25 -21.03 19.26
CA THR A 85 11.30 -22.12 18.28
C THR A 85 11.21 -23.51 18.93
N PHE A 86 11.39 -23.58 20.26
CA PHE A 86 11.42 -24.81 21.06
C PHE A 86 10.87 -24.60 22.47
N ASP A 87 10.06 -25.54 22.97
CA ASP A 87 9.59 -25.58 24.36
C ASP A 87 10.55 -26.44 25.21
N PRO A 88 11.34 -25.84 26.12
CA PRO A 88 12.30 -26.60 26.92
C PRO A 88 11.63 -27.48 28.00
N LYS A 89 10.39 -27.17 28.41
CA LYS A 89 9.67 -27.96 29.41
C LYS A 89 9.09 -29.22 28.79
N LYS A 90 8.47 -29.08 27.61
CA LYS A 90 7.88 -30.21 26.88
C LYS A 90 8.87 -30.95 25.97
N LYS A 91 10.03 -30.35 25.71
CA LYS A 91 11.08 -30.83 24.79
C LYS A 91 10.57 -31.05 23.36
N GLU A 92 9.82 -30.09 22.85
CA GLU A 92 9.20 -30.16 21.53
C GLU A 92 9.36 -28.85 20.74
N PRO A 93 9.39 -28.89 19.40
CA PRO A 93 9.40 -27.70 18.55
C PRO A 93 8.09 -26.92 18.69
N LEU A 94 8.17 -25.60 18.64
CA LEU A 94 7.00 -24.72 18.72
C LEU A 94 6.47 -24.33 17.33
N THR A 95 7.36 -23.97 16.41
CA THR A 95 6.98 -23.38 15.12
C THR A 95 6.66 -24.43 14.04
N PRO A 96 5.78 -24.12 13.07
CA PRO A 96 5.57 -24.97 11.90
C PRO A 96 6.88 -25.34 11.20
N THR A 97 7.80 -24.38 11.02
CA THR A 97 9.11 -24.61 10.38
C THR A 97 9.98 -25.58 11.16
N THR A 98 10.07 -25.43 12.50
CA THR A 98 10.86 -26.36 13.31
C THR A 98 10.20 -27.74 13.41
N ARG A 99 8.86 -27.83 13.34
CA ARG A 99 8.15 -29.12 13.26
C ARG A 99 8.47 -29.90 12.00
N VAL A 100 8.55 -29.23 10.84
CA VAL A 100 8.94 -29.86 9.57
C VAL A 100 10.29 -30.58 9.69
N ILE A 101 11.27 -29.95 10.33
CA ILE A 101 12.60 -30.57 10.54
C ILE A 101 12.54 -31.65 11.64
N TRP A 102 11.79 -31.40 12.72
CA TRP A 102 11.76 -32.28 13.89
C TRP A 102 11.07 -33.63 13.62
N GLU A 103 10.02 -33.60 12.81
CA GLU A 103 9.17 -34.75 12.45
C GLU A 103 9.65 -35.45 11.17
N ASP A 104 10.75 -34.99 10.58
CA ASP A 104 11.31 -35.51 9.33
C ASP A 104 11.92 -36.92 9.49
N GLY A 105 11.09 -37.95 9.37
CA GLY A 105 11.51 -39.36 9.46
C GLY A 105 12.47 -39.81 8.35
N GLU A 106 12.57 -39.06 7.26
CA GLU A 106 13.48 -39.32 6.14
C GLU A 106 14.87 -38.70 6.34
N ASN A 107 15.06 -37.89 7.38
CA ASN A 107 16.31 -37.20 7.68
C ASN A 107 16.88 -36.41 6.49
N ARG A 108 16.02 -35.70 5.77
CA ARG A 108 16.37 -34.77 4.68
C ARG A 108 17.19 -33.60 5.18
N PHE A 109 17.16 -33.32 6.48
CA PHE A 109 17.87 -32.22 7.15
C PHE A 109 18.84 -32.73 8.23
N PRO A 110 19.91 -33.47 7.86
CA PRO A 110 20.77 -34.13 8.83
C PRO A 110 21.47 -33.13 9.77
N GLY A 111 21.39 -33.39 11.08
CA GLY A 111 22.04 -32.57 12.11
C GLY A 111 21.35 -31.25 12.44
N LEU A 112 20.21 -30.93 11.79
CA LEU A 112 19.43 -29.73 12.09
C LEU A 112 18.45 -29.95 13.24
N LYS A 113 17.92 -31.16 13.41
CA LYS A 113 16.98 -31.50 14.50
C LYS A 113 17.59 -31.21 15.87
N GLU A 114 18.84 -31.58 16.07
CA GLU A 114 19.59 -31.40 17.32
C GLU A 114 19.90 -29.92 17.61
N LYS A 115 19.78 -29.03 16.62
CA LYS A 115 19.99 -27.59 16.75
C LYS A 115 18.68 -26.84 17.09
N ILE A 116 17.55 -27.53 17.17
CA ILE A 116 16.27 -26.94 17.57
C ILE A 116 16.18 -26.97 19.11
N ASP A 117 16.87 -26.04 19.75
CA ASP A 117 16.92 -25.90 21.22
C ASP A 117 16.50 -24.50 21.72
N GLY A 118 16.05 -23.66 20.79
CA GLY A 118 15.67 -22.27 21.03
C GLY A 118 16.86 -21.31 21.12
N LEU A 119 18.10 -21.77 21.21
CA LEU A 119 19.25 -20.87 21.30
C LEU A 119 19.54 -20.20 19.95
N PHE A 120 19.93 -18.93 20.00
CA PHE A 120 20.52 -18.25 18.85
C PHE A 120 22.02 -18.03 19.07
N PRO A 121 22.89 -18.93 18.57
CA PRO A 121 24.33 -18.91 18.86
C PRO A 121 25.05 -17.59 18.59
N PRO A 122 24.70 -16.81 17.55
CA PRO A 122 25.35 -15.53 17.31
C PRO A 122 25.15 -14.49 18.43
N GLU A 123 24.14 -14.65 19.30
CA GLU A 123 23.83 -13.69 20.38
C GLU A 123 23.71 -14.34 21.75
N THR A 124 24.82 -14.95 22.17
CA THR A 124 24.94 -15.53 23.51
C THR A 124 25.33 -14.54 24.60
N LYS A 125 25.77 -13.33 24.23
CA LYS A 125 26.26 -12.30 25.19
C LYS A 125 25.75 -10.90 24.89
N ARG A 126 25.61 -10.56 23.62
CA ARG A 126 25.22 -9.24 23.13
C ARG A 126 23.98 -9.37 22.26
N GLY A 127 22.83 -9.14 22.87
CA GLY A 127 21.52 -9.27 22.25
C GLY A 127 21.13 -7.98 21.54
N ARG A 128 20.48 -8.06 20.38
CA ARG A 128 19.91 -6.91 19.66
C ARG A 128 18.37 -6.94 19.69
N VAL A 129 17.77 -5.76 19.79
CA VAL A 129 16.30 -5.56 19.78
C VAL A 129 15.74 -5.94 18.40
N THR A 130 14.57 -6.58 18.38
CA THR A 130 13.90 -7.03 17.15
C THR A 130 13.29 -5.85 16.39
N GLY A 131 13.08 -6.00 15.07
CA GLY A 131 12.58 -4.91 14.19
C GLY A 131 11.21 -4.34 14.60
N ASP A 132 10.41 -5.10 15.32
CA ASP A 132 9.09 -4.79 15.87
C ASP A 132 9.13 -4.37 17.36
N ASN A 133 10.25 -3.77 17.79
CA ASN A 133 10.45 -3.15 19.10
C ASN A 133 10.54 -4.10 20.31
N GLN A 134 10.70 -5.42 20.13
CA GLN A 134 10.83 -6.33 21.28
C GLN A 134 12.23 -6.27 21.89
N ASN A 135 12.30 -5.82 23.14
CA ASN A 135 13.52 -5.59 23.89
C ASN A 135 13.79 -6.66 24.96
N THR A 136 13.46 -7.92 24.66
CA THR A 136 13.63 -9.08 25.55
C THR A 136 14.60 -10.11 24.97
N TRP A 137 15.28 -10.85 25.85
CA TRP A 137 16.09 -12.02 25.50
C TRP A 137 15.27 -13.29 25.21
N ARG A 138 13.95 -13.21 25.39
CA ARG A 138 12.98 -14.30 25.21
C ARG A 138 11.82 -13.81 24.33
N PRO A 139 12.05 -13.41 23.06
CA PRO A 139 10.96 -12.99 22.19
C PRO A 139 9.94 -14.12 22.02
N GLU A 140 8.66 -13.75 21.97
CA GLU A 140 7.55 -14.66 21.72
C GLU A 140 7.49 -15.09 20.25
N MET A 141 6.56 -15.99 19.93
CA MET A 141 6.45 -16.64 18.63
C MET A 141 6.07 -15.68 17.49
N GLU A 142 5.30 -14.63 17.78
CA GLU A 142 4.76 -13.67 16.81
C GLU A 142 5.65 -12.43 16.64
N VAL A 143 6.90 -12.51 17.09
CA VAL A 143 7.89 -11.43 17.07
C VAL A 143 8.78 -11.54 15.84
N TRP A 144 9.19 -10.41 15.26
CA TRP A 144 10.08 -10.36 14.10
C TRP A 144 11.56 -10.58 14.49
N TYR A 145 11.84 -11.68 15.18
CA TYR A 145 13.17 -11.96 15.75
C TYR A 145 14.26 -12.21 14.71
N GLU A 146 13.90 -12.44 13.44
CA GLU A 146 14.79 -12.50 12.28
C GLU A 146 15.33 -11.14 11.84
N THR A 147 14.79 -10.05 12.40
CA THR A 147 15.15 -8.68 12.05
C THR A 147 15.72 -7.92 13.24
N ILE A 148 16.49 -6.88 12.98
CA ILE A 148 17.11 -6.03 14.00
C ILE A 148 16.67 -4.58 13.80
N LYS A 149 16.20 -3.95 14.88
CA LYS A 149 15.78 -2.55 14.86
C LYS A 149 16.94 -1.57 14.82
N PHE A 150 16.85 -0.62 13.89
CA PHE A 150 17.74 0.53 13.81
C PHE A 150 17.45 1.62 14.86
N ASN A 151 18.51 2.21 15.39
CA ASN A 151 18.48 3.30 16.34
C ASN A 151 18.61 4.66 15.65
N TYR A 152 17.48 5.31 15.39
CA TYR A 152 17.42 6.64 14.77
C TYR A 152 17.75 7.79 15.74
N GLY A 153 18.29 7.50 16.92
CA GLY A 153 18.69 8.51 17.89
C GLY A 153 17.58 8.93 18.86
N TYR A 154 16.61 8.06 19.16
CA TYR A 154 15.62 8.32 20.22
C TYR A 154 15.33 7.04 21.01
N ASP A 155 15.05 7.12 22.32
CA ASP A 155 14.65 5.93 23.07
C ASP A 155 13.15 5.65 22.88
N PHE A 156 12.81 4.66 22.07
CA PHE A 156 11.41 4.29 21.81
C PHE A 156 10.65 3.79 23.05
N THR A 157 11.35 3.41 24.13
CA THR A 157 10.71 2.99 25.39
C THR A 157 10.29 4.16 26.28
N GLN A 158 10.75 5.38 25.99
CA GLN A 158 10.50 6.58 26.78
C GLN A 158 9.45 7.52 26.17
N GLY A 159 8.93 7.19 24.99
CA GLY A 159 7.98 8.03 24.25
C GLY A 159 8.50 9.47 24.07
N ALA A 160 7.60 10.45 24.14
CA ALA A 160 7.94 11.86 23.88
C ALA A 160 8.89 12.50 24.90
N LYS A 161 9.04 11.88 26.08
CA LYS A 161 9.95 12.37 27.14
C LYS A 161 11.39 11.88 26.95
N GLY A 162 11.61 10.97 26.00
CA GLY A 162 12.92 10.41 25.71
C GLY A 162 13.88 11.46 25.14
N LYS A 163 15.15 11.40 25.57
CA LYS A 163 16.20 12.25 25.00
C LYS A 163 16.39 11.95 23.51
N ARG A 164 16.55 13.00 22.70
CA ARG A 164 16.93 12.89 21.29
C ARG A 164 18.45 13.02 21.15
N LYS A 165 19.05 12.07 20.46
CA LYS A 165 20.47 12.00 20.06
C LYS A 165 20.64 12.30 18.56
N HIS A 166 19.70 13.06 18.00
CA HIS A 166 19.72 13.55 16.62
C HIS A 166 19.36 15.04 16.61
N PRO A 167 19.63 15.77 15.51
CA PRO A 167 19.20 17.15 15.38
C PRO A 167 17.67 17.26 15.40
N THR A 168 17.17 18.31 16.03
CA THR A 168 15.75 18.73 15.98
C THR A 168 15.69 20.25 15.95
N VAL A 169 14.51 20.83 15.73
CA VAL A 169 14.30 22.29 15.80
C VAL A 169 14.71 22.87 17.17
N LEU A 170 14.56 22.09 18.26
CA LEU A 170 14.91 22.51 19.61
C LEU A 170 16.40 22.32 19.94
N GLN A 171 17.10 21.45 19.22
CA GLN A 171 18.50 21.12 19.45
C GLN A 171 19.29 20.97 18.13
N PRO A 172 19.42 22.04 17.32
CA PRO A 172 20.03 21.97 15.99
C PRO A 172 21.54 21.68 16.04
N GLY A 173 22.20 21.88 17.18
CA GLY A 173 23.64 21.62 17.37
C GLY A 173 23.99 20.16 17.66
N VAL A 174 23.02 19.28 17.85
CA VAL A 174 23.28 17.85 18.04
C VAL A 174 23.72 17.24 16.71
N PRO A 175 24.85 16.49 16.65
CA PRO A 175 25.32 15.91 15.41
C PRO A 175 24.32 14.93 14.77
N VAL A 176 24.36 14.84 13.45
CA VAL A 176 23.63 13.81 12.69
C VAL A 176 24.19 12.42 13.04
N PRO A 177 23.35 11.44 13.45
CA PRO A 177 23.77 10.08 13.77
C PRO A 177 24.51 9.38 12.63
N ASN A 178 25.40 8.44 12.96
CA ASN A 178 26.12 7.65 11.95
C ASN A 178 25.16 6.84 11.06
N LEU A 179 24.12 6.24 11.68
CA LEU A 179 23.06 5.53 10.97
C LEU A 179 22.43 6.37 9.84
N TRP A 180 22.11 7.64 10.10
CA TRP A 180 21.49 8.51 9.09
C TRP A 180 22.40 8.66 7.87
N LYS A 181 23.72 8.82 8.07
CA LYS A 181 24.71 8.90 6.99
C LYS A 181 24.82 7.59 6.21
N LYS A 182 24.76 6.44 6.91
CA LYS A 182 24.73 5.13 6.26
C LYS A 182 23.47 4.94 5.42
N MET A 183 22.30 5.35 5.92
CA MET A 183 21.04 5.32 5.17
C MET A 183 21.05 6.24 3.93
N ASP A 184 21.58 7.47 4.06
CA ASP A 184 21.78 8.37 2.92
C ASP A 184 22.71 7.76 1.86
N ALA A 185 23.75 7.05 2.30
CA ALA A 185 24.65 6.34 1.39
C ALA A 185 23.96 5.17 0.65
N VAL A 186 23.03 4.46 1.29
CA VAL A 186 22.20 3.43 0.63
C VAL A 186 21.32 4.07 -0.43
N LEU A 187 20.62 5.17 -0.10
CA LEU A 187 19.81 5.91 -1.06
C LEU A 187 20.65 6.42 -2.24
N ALA A 188 21.81 7.03 -1.95
CA ALA A 188 22.73 7.54 -2.96
C ALA A 188 23.20 6.43 -3.91
N TYR A 189 23.59 5.28 -3.39
CA TYR A 189 24.04 4.14 -4.20
C TYR A 189 22.98 3.72 -5.24
N TRP A 190 21.73 3.60 -4.83
CA TRP A 190 20.64 3.22 -5.74
C TRP A 190 20.25 4.34 -6.71
N GLN A 191 20.28 5.61 -6.27
CA GLN A 191 20.07 6.75 -7.16
C GLN A 191 21.16 6.85 -8.24
N GLU A 192 22.43 6.66 -7.86
CA GLU A 192 23.58 6.62 -8.78
C GLU A 192 23.45 5.49 -9.80
N MET A 193 22.86 4.36 -9.40
CA MET A 193 22.58 3.24 -10.30
C MET A 193 21.45 3.53 -11.31
N GLY A 194 20.61 4.53 -11.05
CA GLY A 194 19.52 4.96 -11.93
C GLY A 194 18.12 4.63 -11.43
N VAL A 195 17.94 4.36 -10.13
CA VAL A 195 16.62 4.22 -9.50
C VAL A 195 15.95 5.59 -9.39
N ASP A 196 14.69 5.69 -9.82
CA ASP A 196 13.96 6.94 -9.96
C ASP A 196 13.21 7.36 -8.68
N GLY A 197 13.04 6.45 -7.73
CA GLY A 197 12.23 6.70 -6.55
C GLY A 197 12.21 5.55 -5.56
N PHE A 198 11.59 5.79 -4.41
CA PHE A 198 11.52 4.84 -3.33
C PHE A 198 10.13 4.77 -2.70
N ARG A 199 9.63 3.54 -2.52
CA ARG A 199 8.60 3.22 -1.53
C ARG A 199 9.30 3.11 -0.20
N CYS A 200 8.89 3.87 0.81
CA CYS A 200 9.52 3.80 2.13
C CYS A 200 8.64 2.98 3.08
N ASP A 201 9.14 1.82 3.47
CA ASP A 201 8.51 0.86 4.37
C ASP A 201 8.22 1.47 5.75
N VAL A 202 7.00 1.27 6.24
CA VAL A 202 6.48 1.67 7.54
C VAL A 202 7.02 3.05 7.98
N SER A 203 6.90 4.08 7.13
CA SER A 203 7.64 5.34 7.30
C SER A 203 7.28 6.11 8.58
N HIS A 204 6.07 5.90 9.12
CA HIS A 204 5.55 6.55 10.32
C HIS A 204 6.23 6.10 11.64
N ILE A 205 7.10 5.10 11.58
CA ILE A 205 7.84 4.58 12.75
C ILE A 205 9.31 5.05 12.76
N ILE A 206 9.66 5.95 11.83
CA ILE A 206 10.94 6.62 11.71
C ILE A 206 10.74 8.12 12.00
N PRO A 207 11.65 8.81 12.72
CA PRO A 207 11.49 10.23 13.04
C PRO A 207 11.34 11.11 11.80
N SER A 208 10.40 12.06 11.83
CA SER A 208 10.18 13.02 10.74
C SER A 208 11.44 13.85 10.42
N GLU A 209 12.30 14.12 11.40
CA GLU A 209 13.55 14.85 11.19
C GLU A 209 14.53 14.09 10.29
N PHE A 210 14.57 12.76 10.41
CA PHE A 210 15.35 11.93 9.48
C PHE A 210 14.79 12.07 8.06
N TRP A 211 13.46 12.02 7.90
CA TRP A 211 12.84 12.17 6.59
C TRP A 211 13.12 13.52 5.95
N HIS A 212 12.93 14.63 6.68
CA HIS A 212 13.30 15.97 6.19
C HIS A 212 14.76 16.01 5.72
N TRP A 213 15.68 15.44 6.52
CA TRP A 213 17.10 15.43 6.22
C TRP A 213 17.46 14.54 5.03
N ALA A 214 16.97 13.29 4.99
CA ALA A 214 17.32 12.31 3.97
C ALA A 214 16.69 12.64 2.61
N LEU A 215 15.42 13.06 2.59
CA LEU A 215 14.71 13.37 1.35
C LEU A 215 15.26 14.65 0.69
N ALA A 216 15.62 15.68 1.47
CA ALA A 216 16.27 16.87 0.94
C ALA A 216 17.59 16.52 0.24
N ARG A 217 18.44 15.70 0.89
CA ARG A 217 19.72 15.26 0.33
C ARG A 217 19.59 14.36 -0.88
N ALA A 218 18.59 13.47 -0.89
CA ALA A 218 18.27 12.68 -2.07
C ALA A 218 17.87 13.58 -3.25
N ARG A 219 17.12 14.66 -3.01
CA ARG A 219 16.73 15.62 -4.05
C ARG A 219 17.84 16.59 -4.44
N GLU A 220 18.82 16.87 -3.59
CA GLU A 220 20.05 17.55 -4.00
C GLU A 220 20.81 16.73 -5.06
N ARG A 221 20.82 15.40 -4.95
CA ARG A 221 21.41 14.50 -5.95
C ARG A 221 20.55 14.37 -7.21
N ASN A 222 19.24 14.22 -7.04
CA ASN A 222 18.29 14.12 -8.15
C ASN A 222 16.93 14.74 -7.76
N PRO A 223 16.62 15.97 -8.22
CA PRO A 223 15.37 16.65 -7.88
C PRO A 223 14.09 15.92 -8.34
N ALA A 224 14.21 15.00 -9.30
CA ALA A 224 13.09 14.23 -9.83
C ALA A 224 12.81 12.94 -9.03
N THR A 225 13.57 12.63 -7.97
CA THR A 225 13.35 11.43 -7.18
C THR A 225 12.01 11.48 -6.46
N PHE A 226 11.19 10.46 -6.70
CA PHE A 226 9.85 10.34 -6.14
C PHE A 226 9.86 9.45 -4.88
N PHE A 227 9.27 9.91 -3.80
CA PHE A 227 9.14 9.16 -2.55
C PHE A 227 7.68 8.97 -2.18
N TYR A 228 7.30 7.76 -1.84
CA TYR A 228 5.99 7.51 -1.22
C TYR A 228 6.10 6.65 0.02
N ALA A 229 5.39 7.08 1.06
CA ALA A 229 5.45 6.47 2.38
C ALA A 229 4.35 5.43 2.55
N GLU A 230 4.72 4.24 3.01
CA GLU A 230 3.78 3.39 3.70
C GLU A 230 3.47 3.97 5.08
N CYS A 231 2.20 4.29 5.30
CA CYS A 231 1.70 4.84 6.56
C CYS A 231 0.33 4.26 6.88
N TYR A 232 0.22 3.60 8.02
CA TYR A 232 -1.03 3.12 8.58
C TYR A 232 -1.33 3.96 9.83
N GLU A 233 -2.37 4.79 9.80
CA GLU A 233 -2.76 5.55 11.00
C GLU A 233 -3.34 4.61 12.06
N GLY A 234 -2.98 4.82 13.32
CA GLY A 234 -3.65 4.20 14.46
C GLY A 234 -2.91 3.05 15.14
N ASP A 235 -1.72 2.65 14.68
CA ASP A 235 -0.85 1.76 15.46
C ASP A 235 0.08 2.55 16.41
N GLN A 236 -0.52 3.00 17.52
CA GLN A 236 0.15 3.80 18.56
C GLN A 236 1.38 3.12 19.18
N ARG A 237 1.57 1.80 18.99
CA ARG A 237 2.73 1.05 19.53
C ARG A 237 4.03 1.39 18.80
N LEU A 238 3.94 1.83 17.55
CA LEU A 238 5.10 2.02 16.68
C LEU A 238 5.33 3.49 16.32
N GLU A 239 4.32 4.33 16.44
CA GLU A 239 4.37 5.75 16.08
C GLU A 239 5.45 6.52 16.85
N VAL A 240 6.26 7.30 16.12
CA VAL A 240 7.25 8.19 16.72
C VAL A 240 6.56 9.47 17.21
N PRO A 241 6.67 9.81 18.51
CA PRO A 241 6.19 11.09 19.00
C PRO A 241 7.04 12.24 18.48
N ASP A 242 6.44 13.43 18.40
CA ASP A 242 7.18 14.66 18.13
C ASP A 242 8.33 14.85 19.14
N ALA A 243 9.42 15.47 18.70
CA ALA A 243 10.55 15.78 19.57
C ALA A 243 10.25 16.90 20.57
N ASN A 244 9.27 17.77 20.28
CA ASN A 244 8.74 18.75 21.21
C ASN A 244 7.70 18.07 22.14
N PRO A 245 7.97 18.00 23.46
CA PRO A 245 7.03 17.40 24.42
C PRO A 245 5.64 18.05 24.43
N ASP A 246 5.53 19.33 24.05
CA ASP A 246 4.24 20.05 24.00
C ASP A 246 3.41 19.63 22.78
N LEU A 247 4.09 19.21 21.70
CA LEU A 247 3.47 18.64 20.51
C LEU A 247 3.41 17.12 20.56
N ALA A 248 3.78 16.51 21.69
CA ALA A 248 3.76 15.07 21.85
C ALA A 248 2.44 14.46 21.37
N PRO A 249 1.23 14.97 21.64
CA PRO A 249 0.00 14.35 21.11
C PRO A 249 -0.01 14.14 19.58
N PHE A 250 0.75 14.93 18.83
CA PHE A 250 0.99 14.74 17.41
C PHE A 250 2.05 13.65 17.20
N ARG A 251 1.63 12.60 16.51
CA ARG A 251 2.45 11.46 16.09
C ARG A 251 2.71 11.56 14.60
N SER A 252 3.78 10.93 14.12
CA SER A 252 4.01 10.81 12.69
C SER A 252 2.77 10.24 12.01
N ASN A 253 2.26 10.96 11.04
CA ASN A 253 1.03 10.67 10.31
C ASN A 253 1.22 11.04 8.83
N PRO A 254 0.24 10.77 7.95
CA PRO A 254 0.31 11.08 6.53
C PRO A 254 0.62 12.56 6.25
N THR A 255 0.02 13.49 6.99
CA THR A 255 0.30 14.93 6.84
C THR A 255 1.75 15.25 7.15
N SER A 256 2.27 14.79 8.30
CA SER A 256 3.66 15.08 8.70
C SER A 256 4.69 14.45 7.77
N LEU A 257 4.36 13.31 7.15
CA LEU A 257 5.21 12.68 6.14
C LEU A 257 5.22 13.49 4.84
N LEU A 258 4.07 13.98 4.37
CA LEU A 258 4.02 14.89 3.22
C LEU A 258 4.80 16.19 3.50
N GLU A 259 4.66 16.76 4.71
CA GLU A 259 5.44 17.92 5.16
C GLU A 259 6.95 17.65 5.20
N ALA A 260 7.35 16.43 5.60
CA ALA A 260 8.75 15.98 5.56
C ALA A 260 9.31 15.85 4.14
N GLY A 261 8.46 15.94 3.13
CA GLY A 261 8.82 15.96 1.72
C GLY A 261 8.49 14.68 0.98
N PHE A 262 7.67 13.77 1.51
CA PHE A 262 7.15 12.68 0.67
C PHE A 262 6.23 13.23 -0.43
N ASP A 263 6.30 12.65 -1.63
CA ASP A 263 5.41 13.03 -2.74
C ASP A 263 4.02 12.39 -2.58
N ALA A 264 3.95 11.22 -1.95
CA ALA A 264 2.69 10.54 -1.68
C ALA A 264 2.74 9.67 -0.40
N VAL A 265 1.56 9.28 0.08
CA VAL A 265 1.35 8.45 1.28
C VAL A 265 0.30 7.38 1.00
N TYR A 266 0.35 6.22 1.64
CA TYR A 266 -0.67 5.18 1.45
C TYR A 266 -2.08 5.70 1.81
N GLY A 267 -3.05 5.45 0.92
CA GLY A 267 -4.46 5.82 1.08
C GLY A 267 -5.36 4.65 1.51
N HIS A 268 -5.05 4.03 2.66
CA HIS A 268 -5.69 2.79 3.12
C HIS A 268 -7.19 2.94 3.48
N ASP A 269 -7.63 4.13 3.89
CA ASP A 269 -8.95 4.35 4.50
C ASP A 269 -10.13 4.03 3.56
N ALA A 270 -10.06 4.52 2.32
CA ALA A 270 -11.10 4.28 1.32
C ALA A 270 -11.14 2.81 0.88
N TYR A 271 -9.98 2.15 0.78
CA TYR A 271 -9.88 0.73 0.51
C TYR A 271 -10.56 -0.10 1.60
N ARG A 272 -10.24 0.18 2.88
CA ARG A 272 -10.83 -0.50 4.03
C ARG A 272 -12.36 -0.34 4.04
N ARG A 273 -12.85 0.88 3.78
CA ARG A 273 -14.28 1.15 3.71
C ARG A 273 -14.98 0.39 2.58
N LEU A 274 -14.36 0.27 1.40
CA LEU A 274 -14.89 -0.56 0.31
C LEU A 274 -14.96 -2.04 0.71
N MET A 275 -13.95 -2.56 1.41
CA MET A 275 -13.99 -3.93 1.92
C MET A 275 -15.12 -4.12 2.95
N GLU A 276 -15.31 -3.17 3.87
CA GLU A 276 -16.38 -3.18 4.87
C GLU A 276 -17.79 -3.24 4.23
N ILE A 277 -17.99 -2.62 3.05
CA ILE A 277 -19.26 -2.70 2.31
C ILE A 277 -19.61 -4.14 1.94
N TYR A 278 -18.63 -4.91 1.44
CA TYR A 278 -18.78 -6.32 1.08
C TYR A 278 -18.80 -7.27 2.29
N GLN A 279 -18.48 -6.76 3.48
CA GLN A 279 -18.63 -7.47 4.76
C GLN A 279 -19.94 -7.10 5.48
N ASP A 280 -20.83 -6.34 4.82
CA ASP A 280 -22.07 -5.81 5.41
C ASP A 280 -21.84 -4.92 6.66
N LYS A 281 -20.68 -4.29 6.77
CA LYS A 281 -20.30 -3.41 7.90
C LYS A 281 -20.39 -1.92 7.58
N ALA A 282 -20.50 -1.55 6.31
CA ALA A 282 -20.59 -0.17 5.86
C ALA A 282 -21.45 -0.07 4.60
N TRP A 283 -21.89 1.15 4.25
CA TRP A 283 -22.65 1.49 3.06
C TRP A 283 -21.81 2.33 2.10
N ALA A 284 -22.22 2.41 0.83
CA ALA A 284 -21.56 3.30 -0.15
C ALA A 284 -21.59 4.78 0.29
N ASN A 285 -22.64 5.21 1.01
CA ASN A 285 -22.72 6.55 1.61
C ASN A 285 -21.62 6.86 2.63
N ASP A 286 -20.98 5.83 3.20
CA ASP A 286 -19.95 6.03 4.21
C ASP A 286 -18.56 6.30 3.57
N LEU A 287 -18.41 6.17 2.25
CA LEU A 287 -17.12 6.34 1.56
C LEU A 287 -16.55 7.75 1.68
N ASP A 288 -17.40 8.78 1.59
CA ASP A 288 -16.96 10.18 1.64
C ASP A 288 -16.36 10.56 2.99
N GLN A 289 -16.77 9.88 4.07
CA GLN A 289 -16.24 10.08 5.43
C GLN A 289 -14.96 9.29 5.68
N ALA A 290 -14.74 8.19 4.94
CA ALA A 290 -13.52 7.40 5.05
C ALA A 290 -12.38 7.99 4.20
N GLY A 291 -12.70 8.65 3.08
CA GLY A 291 -11.69 9.26 2.24
C GLY A 291 -10.98 10.43 2.92
N ARG A 292 -9.65 10.49 2.80
CA ARG A 292 -8.90 11.73 3.07
C ARG A 292 -9.22 12.74 1.97
N ALA A 293 -9.61 13.95 2.36
CA ALA A 293 -9.90 15.06 1.46
C ALA A 293 -8.71 16.03 1.32
N GLY A 294 -8.79 16.94 0.35
CA GLY A 294 -7.79 18.00 0.14
C GLY A 294 -6.40 17.46 -0.16
N PHE A 295 -5.37 18.19 0.27
CA PHE A 295 -3.96 17.91 -0.03
C PHE A 295 -3.55 16.47 0.28
N VAL A 296 -3.86 15.96 1.48
CA VAL A 296 -3.50 14.58 1.85
C VAL A 296 -4.22 13.56 0.97
N GLY A 297 -5.48 13.82 0.63
CA GLY A 297 -6.27 12.99 -0.29
C GLY A 297 -5.70 12.96 -1.71
N ASP A 298 -5.26 14.11 -2.21
CA ASP A 298 -4.65 14.28 -3.54
C ASP A 298 -3.23 13.75 -3.63
N ASN A 299 -2.56 13.56 -2.49
CA ASN A 299 -1.26 12.91 -2.39
C ASN A 299 -1.35 11.48 -1.84
N SER A 300 -2.55 10.88 -1.81
CA SER A 300 -2.71 9.50 -1.40
C SER A 300 -2.50 8.52 -2.55
N VAL A 301 -1.66 7.50 -2.35
CA VAL A 301 -1.54 6.34 -3.23
C VAL A 301 -2.82 5.52 -3.12
N ARG A 302 -3.53 5.34 -4.23
CA ARG A 302 -4.78 4.59 -4.30
C ARG A 302 -4.51 3.16 -4.79
N TYR A 303 -4.91 2.18 -3.99
CA TYR A 303 -4.71 0.76 -4.27
C TYR A 303 -5.87 -0.06 -3.73
N ALA A 304 -6.20 -1.16 -4.40
CA ALA A 304 -7.23 -2.10 -3.96
C ALA A 304 -6.64 -3.36 -3.33
N GLU A 305 -5.36 -3.63 -3.57
CA GLU A 305 -4.57 -4.71 -3.00
C GLU A 305 -3.09 -4.37 -3.17
N ASN A 306 -2.23 -5.01 -2.40
CA ASN A 306 -0.78 -4.95 -2.48
C ASN A 306 -0.21 -6.27 -1.93
N HIS A 307 1.06 -6.30 -1.51
CA HIS A 307 1.67 -7.51 -0.95
C HIS A 307 1.19 -7.86 0.47
N ASP A 308 0.75 -6.87 1.24
CA ASP A 308 0.21 -7.02 2.60
C ASP A 308 -1.32 -7.20 2.61
N GLU A 309 -2.00 -6.81 1.55
CA GLU A 309 -3.46 -6.89 1.46
C GLU A 309 -3.93 -8.16 0.78
N VAL A 310 -5.16 -8.55 1.10
CA VAL A 310 -5.83 -9.72 0.50
C VAL A 310 -6.22 -9.45 -0.94
N ARG A 311 -6.19 -10.48 -1.79
CA ARG A 311 -6.61 -10.34 -3.19
C ARG A 311 -8.09 -9.97 -3.27
N VAL A 312 -8.42 -8.99 -4.09
CA VAL A 312 -9.78 -8.54 -4.43
C VAL A 312 -10.60 -9.68 -5.04
N ALA A 313 -9.95 -10.55 -5.81
CA ALA A 313 -10.59 -11.73 -6.41
C ALA A 313 -10.68 -12.93 -5.45
N SER A 314 -10.18 -12.81 -4.20
CA SER A 314 -10.12 -13.93 -3.27
C SER A 314 -11.51 -14.47 -2.93
N PRO A 315 -11.72 -15.80 -2.92
CA PRO A 315 -12.98 -16.39 -2.47
C PRO A 315 -13.22 -16.25 -0.97
N LYS A 316 -12.18 -15.92 -0.18
CA LYS A 316 -12.23 -15.81 1.29
C LYS A 316 -12.54 -14.41 1.79
N HIS A 317 -12.31 -13.41 0.95
CA HIS A 317 -12.47 -12.00 1.26
C HIS A 317 -13.44 -11.36 0.28
N TRP A 318 -13.77 -10.07 0.46
CA TRP A 318 -14.62 -9.34 -0.48
C TRP A 318 -15.99 -10.01 -0.77
N GLY A 319 -16.52 -10.73 0.23
CA GLY A 319 -17.77 -11.50 0.10
C GLY A 319 -17.68 -12.73 -0.81
N GLY A 320 -16.49 -13.08 -1.31
CA GLY A 320 -16.27 -14.19 -2.24
C GLY A 320 -16.92 -13.97 -3.60
N HIS A 321 -17.08 -12.71 -4.03
CA HIS A 321 -17.76 -12.37 -5.28
C HIS A 321 -16.86 -12.43 -6.53
N GLY A 322 -15.59 -12.83 -6.36
CA GLY A 322 -14.66 -13.09 -7.43
C GLY A 322 -14.10 -11.82 -8.10
N PRO A 323 -13.45 -11.97 -9.27
CA PRO A 323 -12.54 -10.95 -9.79
C PRO A 323 -13.24 -9.68 -10.30
N LEU A 324 -14.56 -9.73 -10.54
CA LEU A 324 -15.32 -8.57 -10.99
C LEU A 324 -15.46 -7.48 -9.91
N VAL A 325 -15.28 -7.81 -8.63
CA VAL A 325 -15.22 -6.81 -7.54
C VAL A 325 -14.18 -5.72 -7.82
N GLY A 326 -13.07 -6.10 -8.47
CA GLY A 326 -12.01 -5.16 -8.83
C GLY A 326 -12.48 -4.01 -9.72
N ARG A 327 -13.56 -4.18 -10.51
CA ARG A 327 -14.05 -3.14 -11.42
C ARG A 327 -14.57 -1.91 -10.66
N PRO A 328 -15.64 -2.00 -9.85
CA PRO A 328 -16.13 -0.84 -9.11
C PRO A 328 -15.15 -0.38 -8.03
N VAL A 329 -14.45 -1.31 -7.36
CA VAL A 329 -13.49 -0.94 -6.30
C VAL A 329 -12.36 -0.08 -6.85
N CYS A 330 -11.69 -0.51 -7.91
CA CYS A 330 -10.59 0.27 -8.50
C CYS A 330 -11.12 1.50 -9.25
N GLY A 331 -12.27 1.41 -9.90
CA GLY A 331 -12.89 2.56 -10.55
C GLY A 331 -13.26 3.67 -9.57
N ILE A 332 -13.66 3.34 -8.35
CA ILE A 332 -13.83 4.33 -7.29
C ILE A 332 -12.46 4.84 -6.85
N LEU A 333 -11.59 3.96 -6.34
CA LEU A 333 -10.31 4.35 -5.73
C LEU A 333 -9.43 5.19 -6.66
N PHE A 334 -9.29 4.79 -7.93
CA PHE A 334 -8.44 5.49 -8.89
C PHE A 334 -9.07 6.80 -9.38
N GLY A 335 -10.39 6.91 -9.29
CA GLY A 335 -11.13 8.10 -9.69
C GLY A 335 -11.30 9.14 -8.58
N MET A 336 -11.06 8.81 -7.31
CA MET A 336 -11.37 9.69 -6.18
C MET A 336 -10.42 10.88 -6.02
N SER A 337 -9.16 10.78 -6.50
CA SER A 337 -8.15 11.83 -6.26
C SER A 337 -7.23 12.02 -7.45
N ARG A 338 -6.32 12.99 -7.32
CA ARG A 338 -5.23 13.24 -8.30
C ARG A 338 -3.95 12.47 -7.97
N GLY A 339 -3.95 11.74 -6.86
CA GLY A 339 -2.80 10.96 -6.39
C GLY A 339 -2.46 9.77 -7.27
N PRO A 340 -1.25 9.20 -7.09
CA PRO A 340 -0.81 8.03 -7.83
C PRO A 340 -1.70 6.81 -7.55
N VAL A 341 -1.78 5.90 -8.51
CA VAL A 341 -2.52 4.63 -8.38
C VAL A 341 -1.56 3.46 -8.42
N MET A 342 -1.86 2.40 -7.69
CA MET A 342 -1.08 1.16 -7.70
C MET A 342 -2.00 -0.01 -8.06
N VAL A 343 -1.62 -0.71 -9.14
CA VAL A 343 -2.20 -2.00 -9.53
C VAL A 343 -1.21 -3.07 -9.13
N TYR A 344 -1.64 -3.99 -8.26
CA TYR A 344 -0.77 -5.09 -7.84
C TYR A 344 -0.74 -6.17 -8.92
N TYR A 345 0.43 -6.71 -9.23
CA TYR A 345 0.58 -7.68 -10.32
C TYR A 345 -0.34 -8.89 -10.14
N GLY A 346 -1.12 -9.24 -11.16
CA GLY A 346 -2.12 -10.30 -11.09
C GLY A 346 -3.55 -9.81 -10.80
N GLN A 347 -3.71 -8.61 -10.22
CA GLN A 347 -5.01 -8.00 -9.94
C GLN A 347 -5.82 -7.84 -11.22
N GLU A 348 -5.16 -7.39 -12.29
CA GLU A 348 -5.78 -7.01 -13.54
C GLU A 348 -6.18 -8.22 -14.40
N VAL A 349 -5.66 -9.40 -14.06
CA VAL A 349 -6.12 -10.68 -14.61
C VAL A 349 -7.00 -11.44 -13.62
N GLY A 350 -7.26 -10.91 -12.43
CA GLY A 350 -8.19 -11.50 -11.45
C GLY A 350 -7.62 -12.66 -10.65
N GLU A 351 -6.34 -12.60 -10.28
CA GLU A 351 -5.70 -13.61 -9.45
C GLU A 351 -6.38 -13.79 -8.08
N PRO A 352 -6.91 -14.99 -7.75
CA PRO A 352 -7.70 -15.20 -6.54
C PRO A 352 -6.87 -15.60 -5.30
N ALA A 353 -5.60 -16.00 -5.46
CA ALA A 353 -4.81 -16.61 -4.39
C ALA A 353 -5.52 -17.83 -3.74
N ASP A 354 -6.03 -18.75 -4.56
CA ASP A 354 -6.78 -19.96 -4.16
C ASP A 354 -5.95 -21.26 -4.21
N VAL A 355 -4.64 -21.09 -4.32
CA VAL A 355 -3.61 -22.13 -4.45
C VAL A 355 -3.23 -22.82 -3.14
N GLY A 356 -3.92 -22.50 -2.04
CA GLY A 356 -3.71 -23.07 -0.71
C GLY A 356 -2.66 -22.31 0.12
N ALA A 357 -2.20 -22.93 1.20
CA ALA A 357 -1.23 -22.34 2.12
C ALA A 357 0.15 -22.21 1.45
N ALA A 358 0.59 -20.97 1.25
CA ALA A 358 1.90 -20.64 0.70
C ALA A 358 2.80 -20.09 1.82
N GLY A 359 3.85 -20.84 2.16
CA GLY A 359 4.87 -20.41 3.10
C GLY A 359 4.37 -20.02 4.50
N PHE A 360 4.96 -18.98 5.10
CA PHE A 360 4.71 -18.48 6.46
C PHE A 360 3.32 -17.87 6.66
N GLU A 361 2.70 -17.32 5.61
CA GLU A 361 1.42 -16.61 5.72
C GLU A 361 0.19 -17.54 5.75
N GLN A 362 0.39 -18.85 5.58
CA GLN A 362 -0.71 -19.82 5.48
C GLN A 362 -1.71 -19.42 4.37
N ASP A 363 -2.91 -19.97 4.40
CA ASP A 363 -3.91 -19.74 3.35
C ASP A 363 -4.84 -18.57 3.71
N LYS A 364 -4.30 -17.35 3.71
CA LYS A 364 -5.00 -16.11 4.06
C LYS A 364 -5.57 -15.31 2.87
N GLY A 365 -5.52 -15.85 1.65
CA GLY A 365 -6.01 -15.15 0.45
C GLY A 365 -5.10 -14.03 -0.05
N ARG A 366 -3.79 -14.18 0.18
CA ARG A 366 -2.70 -13.34 -0.36
C ARG A 366 -1.80 -14.22 -1.22
N THR A 367 -1.16 -13.66 -2.25
CA THR A 367 -0.27 -14.47 -3.10
C THR A 367 1.11 -14.71 -2.49
N THR A 368 1.69 -13.71 -1.84
CA THR A 368 3.08 -13.74 -1.35
C THR A 368 3.26 -12.67 -0.27
N PHE A 369 4.04 -12.96 0.78
CA PHE A 369 4.49 -11.97 1.77
C PHE A 369 6.01 -12.08 1.96
N PHE A 370 6.48 -12.98 2.84
CA PHE A 370 7.90 -13.37 2.96
C PHE A 370 8.31 -14.56 2.07
N ASP A 371 7.33 -15.16 1.40
CA ASP A 371 7.52 -16.33 0.54
C ASP A 371 7.22 -16.02 -0.92
N TYR A 372 7.69 -16.92 -1.77
CA TYR A 372 7.51 -16.81 -3.20
C TYR A 372 6.59 -17.91 -3.69
N TRP A 373 5.65 -17.53 -4.53
CA TRP A 373 4.60 -18.42 -4.94
C TRP A 373 4.25 -18.24 -6.41
N SER A 374 3.67 -19.29 -6.98
CA SER A 374 3.11 -19.24 -8.32
C SER A 374 1.89 -18.32 -8.33
N VAL A 375 1.72 -17.56 -9.42
CA VAL A 375 0.55 -16.71 -9.65
C VAL A 375 -0.16 -17.27 -10.90
N PRO A 376 -1.02 -18.31 -10.76
CA PRO A 376 -1.49 -19.11 -11.89
C PRO A 376 -2.17 -18.31 -12.98
N THR A 377 -2.96 -17.30 -12.61
CA THR A 377 -3.72 -16.51 -13.57
C THR A 377 -2.79 -15.59 -14.36
N LEU A 378 -1.73 -15.09 -13.73
CA LEU A 378 -0.68 -14.34 -14.42
C LEU A 378 0.16 -15.23 -15.33
N ILE A 379 0.43 -16.49 -14.94
CA ILE A 379 1.13 -17.46 -15.80
C ILE A 379 0.33 -17.74 -17.08
N GLN A 380 -0.99 -17.87 -16.96
CA GLN A 380 -1.88 -17.97 -18.12
C GLN A 380 -1.79 -16.73 -19.01
N TRP A 381 -1.65 -15.54 -18.42
CA TRP A 381 -1.41 -14.33 -19.21
C TRP A 381 -0.06 -14.33 -19.93
N MET A 382 1.01 -14.77 -19.26
CA MET A 382 2.34 -14.87 -19.86
C MET A 382 2.36 -15.81 -21.08
N ASN A 383 1.50 -16.84 -21.10
CA ASN A 383 1.29 -17.75 -22.25
C ASN A 383 2.60 -18.22 -22.89
N GLY A 384 3.49 -18.81 -22.09
CA GLY A 384 4.80 -19.30 -22.55
C GLY A 384 5.74 -18.19 -23.06
N GLY A 385 5.63 -16.98 -22.52
CA GLY A 385 6.48 -15.83 -22.88
C GLY A 385 5.95 -14.98 -24.04
N LYS A 386 4.73 -15.23 -24.52
CA LYS A 386 4.07 -14.41 -25.54
C LYS A 386 3.45 -13.14 -24.97
N TYR A 387 3.10 -13.14 -23.68
CA TYR A 387 2.48 -12.01 -22.97
C TYR A 387 1.18 -11.49 -23.61
N ASP A 388 0.44 -12.36 -24.30
CA ASP A 388 -0.74 -12.01 -25.10
C ASP A 388 -2.07 -12.41 -24.44
N GLY A 389 -2.05 -13.11 -23.29
CA GLY A 389 -3.27 -13.58 -22.64
C GLY A 389 -3.99 -14.71 -23.38
N GLY A 390 -3.35 -15.37 -24.35
CA GLY A 390 -3.99 -16.43 -25.15
C GLY A 390 -4.50 -17.62 -24.33
N SER A 391 -3.94 -17.87 -23.14
CA SER A 391 -4.39 -18.93 -22.22
C SER A 391 -5.35 -18.44 -21.13
N LEU A 392 -5.68 -17.15 -21.06
CA LEU A 392 -6.65 -16.65 -20.08
C LEU A 392 -8.08 -17.07 -20.46
N PRO A 393 -8.97 -17.28 -19.49
CA PRO A 393 -10.41 -17.33 -19.76
C PRO A 393 -10.92 -15.97 -20.29
N GLU A 394 -12.06 -15.99 -20.98
CA GLU A 394 -12.65 -14.77 -21.56
C GLU A 394 -12.93 -13.69 -20.51
N LEU A 395 -13.48 -14.08 -19.35
CA LEU A 395 -13.73 -13.18 -18.22
C LEU A 395 -12.45 -12.40 -17.82
N ASN A 396 -11.33 -13.11 -17.67
CA ASN A 396 -10.06 -12.54 -17.24
C ASN A 396 -9.44 -11.64 -18.33
N ARG A 397 -9.58 -12.01 -19.61
CA ARG A 397 -9.20 -11.13 -20.73
C ARG A 397 -10.00 -9.84 -20.73
N ASN A 398 -11.32 -9.93 -20.56
CA ASN A 398 -12.21 -8.76 -20.53
C ASN A 398 -11.92 -7.88 -19.30
N LEU A 399 -11.61 -8.49 -18.15
CA LEU A 399 -11.16 -7.77 -16.96
C LEU A 399 -9.86 -7.00 -17.22
N ARG A 400 -8.86 -7.64 -17.84
CA ARG A 400 -7.60 -6.98 -18.21
C ARG A 400 -7.84 -5.83 -19.18
N ALA A 401 -8.70 -6.01 -20.17
CA ALA A 401 -9.08 -4.96 -21.11
C ALA A 401 -9.76 -3.78 -20.39
N PHE A 402 -10.63 -4.06 -19.41
CA PHE A 402 -11.21 -3.04 -18.55
C PHE A 402 -10.16 -2.25 -17.77
N TYR A 403 -9.18 -2.91 -17.14
CA TYR A 403 -8.09 -2.21 -16.43
C TYR A 403 -7.26 -1.35 -17.38
N GLY A 404 -7.02 -1.80 -18.61
CA GLY A 404 -6.37 -0.99 -19.64
C GLY A 404 -7.14 0.31 -19.94
N ARG A 405 -8.47 0.23 -20.11
CA ARG A 405 -9.32 1.41 -20.30
C ARG A 405 -9.36 2.31 -19.06
N LEU A 406 -9.43 1.72 -17.87
CA LEU A 406 -9.43 2.45 -16.60
C LEU A 406 -8.13 3.23 -16.40
N LEU A 407 -6.97 2.63 -16.61
CA LEU A 407 -5.69 3.32 -16.48
C LEU A 407 -5.53 4.41 -17.54
N ASN A 408 -5.96 4.15 -18.78
CA ASN A 408 -5.92 5.16 -19.84
C ASN A 408 -6.83 6.36 -19.53
N SER A 409 -7.99 6.14 -18.90
CA SER A 409 -8.92 7.23 -18.55
C SER A 409 -8.35 8.19 -17.51
N LEU A 410 -7.39 7.77 -16.68
CA LEU A 410 -6.73 8.64 -15.69
C LEU A 410 -5.97 9.82 -16.32
N THR A 411 -5.66 9.75 -17.62
CA THR A 411 -5.08 10.86 -18.39
C THR A 411 -6.09 11.98 -18.70
N HIS A 412 -7.39 11.75 -18.49
CA HIS A 412 -8.42 12.75 -18.69
C HIS A 412 -8.20 13.95 -17.74
N PRO A 413 -8.33 15.22 -18.21
CA PRO A 413 -8.02 16.39 -17.37
C PRO A 413 -8.77 16.42 -16.04
N ALA A 414 -10.05 16.01 -16.03
CA ALA A 414 -10.82 15.95 -14.79
C ALA A 414 -10.25 14.95 -13.76
N LEU A 415 -9.60 13.87 -14.20
CA LEU A 415 -9.02 12.85 -13.32
C LEU A 415 -7.59 13.19 -12.92
N ALA A 416 -6.76 13.58 -13.90
CA ALA A 416 -5.37 13.99 -13.67
C ALA A 416 -5.27 15.29 -12.85
N GLN A 417 -6.22 16.20 -13.05
CA GLN A 417 -6.13 17.55 -12.52
C GLN A 417 -7.37 18.07 -11.80
N GLY A 418 -8.50 17.37 -11.87
CA GLY A 418 -9.75 17.91 -11.37
C GLY A 418 -9.97 17.71 -9.88
N ASN A 419 -10.83 18.56 -9.35
CA ASN A 419 -11.36 18.47 -7.99
C ASN A 419 -12.32 17.29 -7.88
N PHE A 420 -12.47 16.76 -6.68
CA PHE A 420 -13.43 15.71 -6.33
C PHE A 420 -14.66 16.33 -5.67
N VAL A 421 -15.86 15.97 -6.14
CA VAL A 421 -17.13 16.44 -5.59
C VAL A 421 -18.05 15.23 -5.35
N PRO A 422 -18.35 14.88 -4.08
CA PRO A 422 -19.19 13.74 -3.77
C PRO A 422 -20.65 13.99 -4.15
N LEU A 423 -21.36 12.96 -4.62
CA LEU A 423 -22.77 13.06 -5.03
C LEU A 423 -23.70 12.20 -4.18
N ASN A 424 -23.17 11.25 -3.41
CA ASN A 424 -23.96 10.45 -2.48
C ASN A 424 -24.72 11.28 -1.43
N PRO A 425 -24.15 12.34 -0.81
CA PRO A 425 -24.88 13.16 0.15
C PRO A 425 -26.16 13.80 -0.43
N ALA A 426 -26.11 14.27 -1.68
CA ALA A 426 -27.27 14.82 -2.39
C ALA A 426 -28.33 13.76 -2.73
N ASN A 427 -27.97 12.48 -2.68
CA ASN A 427 -28.81 11.34 -3.03
C ASN A 427 -29.20 10.45 -1.83
N ALA A 428 -28.76 10.76 -0.61
CA ALA A 428 -29.04 9.95 0.59
C ALA A 428 -30.55 9.77 0.87
N GLY A 429 -31.37 10.76 0.50
CA GLY A 429 -32.84 10.70 0.58
C GLY A 429 -33.54 10.39 -0.76
N ASN A 430 -32.81 10.00 -1.80
CA ASN A 430 -33.35 9.82 -3.14
C ASN A 430 -33.72 8.34 -3.40
N PRO A 431 -35.01 7.94 -3.33
CA PRO A 431 -35.44 6.55 -3.50
C PRO A 431 -35.30 6.04 -4.94
N ALA A 432 -34.96 6.90 -5.90
CA ALA A 432 -34.70 6.54 -7.28
C ALA A 432 -33.19 6.42 -7.59
N TYR A 433 -32.30 6.72 -6.63
CA TYR A 433 -30.85 6.64 -6.84
C TYR A 433 -30.36 5.20 -6.79
N ASP A 434 -30.48 4.54 -5.64
CA ASP A 434 -30.09 3.14 -5.48
C ASP A 434 -31.29 2.23 -5.65
N VAL A 435 -31.33 1.56 -6.80
CA VAL A 435 -32.42 0.68 -7.24
C VAL A 435 -31.94 -0.75 -7.47
N THR A 436 -30.78 -1.10 -6.90
CA THR A 436 -30.17 -2.42 -7.05
C THR A 436 -30.86 -3.48 -6.18
N GLY A 437 -31.53 -3.08 -5.10
CA GLY A 437 -32.23 -3.96 -4.18
C GLY A 437 -33.75 -3.95 -4.35
N ALA A 438 -34.40 -5.01 -3.88
CA ALA A 438 -35.86 -5.02 -3.72
C ALA A 438 -36.34 -3.98 -2.68
N LYS A 439 -35.48 -3.68 -1.69
CA LYS A 439 -35.65 -2.57 -0.75
C LYS A 439 -35.03 -1.31 -1.35
N LYS A 440 -35.72 -0.18 -1.19
CA LYS A 440 -35.21 1.15 -1.57
C LYS A 440 -34.28 1.65 -0.47
N GLU A 441 -33.00 1.35 -0.58
CA GLU A 441 -31.95 1.70 0.38
C GLU A 441 -30.91 2.62 -0.31
N PRO A 442 -31.19 3.94 -0.45
CA PRO A 442 -30.34 4.86 -1.19
C PRO A 442 -28.91 4.88 -0.67
N GLY A 443 -27.96 4.56 -1.55
CA GLY A 443 -26.53 4.58 -1.25
C GLY A 443 -26.04 3.40 -0.42
N ARG A 444 -26.74 2.27 -0.44
CA ARG A 444 -26.22 0.99 0.06
C ARG A 444 -25.13 0.46 -0.88
N TRP A 445 -25.41 0.45 -2.18
CA TRP A 445 -24.61 -0.18 -3.25
C TRP A 445 -24.22 0.77 -4.39
N LEU A 446 -24.92 1.90 -4.57
CA LEU A 446 -24.52 2.91 -5.55
C LEU A 446 -23.65 4.00 -4.94
N TYR A 447 -22.53 4.27 -5.61
CA TYR A 447 -21.63 5.37 -5.29
C TYR A 447 -21.39 6.23 -6.53
N SER A 448 -21.40 7.55 -6.37
CA SER A 448 -21.09 8.49 -7.45
C SER A 448 -20.40 9.75 -6.95
N PHE A 449 -19.59 10.30 -7.83
CA PHE A 449 -18.91 11.57 -7.63
C PHE A 449 -18.61 12.23 -8.97
N LEU A 450 -18.43 13.54 -8.94
CA LEU A 450 -17.99 14.33 -10.07
C LEU A 450 -16.49 14.63 -9.91
N ARG A 451 -15.76 14.51 -11.02
CA ARG A 451 -14.43 15.06 -11.18
C ARG A 451 -14.52 16.26 -12.11
N HIS A 452 -13.92 17.39 -11.73
CA HIS A 452 -14.00 18.62 -12.53
C HIS A 452 -12.66 19.34 -12.52
N ASP A 453 -12.08 19.55 -13.71
CA ASP A 453 -10.91 20.40 -13.87
C ASP A 453 -11.32 21.86 -14.05
N PRO A 454 -11.04 22.75 -13.09
CA PRO A 454 -11.41 24.16 -13.19
C PRO A 454 -10.69 24.90 -14.33
N VAL A 455 -9.56 24.38 -14.82
CA VAL A 455 -8.76 25.02 -15.87
C VAL A 455 -9.33 24.68 -17.25
N SER A 456 -9.39 23.40 -17.61
CA SER A 456 -9.94 22.98 -18.91
C SER A 456 -11.48 22.98 -18.96
N ARG A 457 -12.13 23.08 -17.79
CA ARG A 457 -13.59 22.93 -17.59
C ARG A 457 -14.13 21.57 -18.04
N ARG A 458 -13.26 20.59 -18.19
CA ARG A 458 -13.62 19.20 -18.49
C ARG A 458 -14.13 18.54 -17.21
N SER A 459 -15.21 17.77 -17.34
CA SER A 459 -15.86 17.12 -16.21
C SER A 459 -16.13 15.66 -16.51
N LEU A 460 -16.07 14.83 -15.49
CA LEU A 460 -16.32 13.40 -15.60
C LEU A 460 -17.19 12.95 -14.42
N LEU A 461 -18.33 12.34 -14.73
CA LEU A 461 -19.21 11.75 -13.73
C LEU A 461 -18.86 10.27 -13.56
N VAL A 462 -18.43 9.89 -12.36
CA VAL A 462 -18.20 8.49 -12.02
C VAL A 462 -19.43 7.93 -11.31
N VAL A 463 -19.92 6.78 -11.78
CA VAL A 463 -20.98 6.02 -11.10
C VAL A 463 -20.59 4.56 -11.02
N ALA A 464 -20.63 4.00 -9.81
CA ALA A 464 -20.29 2.62 -9.53
C ALA A 464 -21.49 1.88 -8.91
N ASN A 465 -21.77 0.69 -9.45
CA ASN A 465 -22.66 -0.30 -8.86
C ASN A 465 -21.82 -1.37 -8.14
N LEU A 466 -21.80 -1.32 -6.82
CA LEU A 466 -21.10 -2.27 -5.96
C LEU A 466 -21.91 -3.55 -5.70
N HIS A 467 -23.19 -3.60 -6.09
CA HIS A 467 -24.05 -4.75 -5.80
C HIS A 467 -23.53 -6.00 -6.54
N PRO A 468 -23.37 -7.16 -5.85
CA PRO A 468 -22.74 -8.34 -6.45
C PRO A 468 -23.60 -9.04 -7.51
N LYS A 469 -24.92 -8.94 -7.41
CA LYS A 469 -25.87 -9.70 -8.26
C LYS A 469 -26.82 -8.87 -9.12
N ASN A 470 -27.22 -7.67 -8.70
CA ASN A 470 -28.32 -6.94 -9.31
C ASN A 470 -27.81 -5.71 -10.07
N PRO A 471 -28.35 -5.45 -11.28
CA PRO A 471 -28.04 -4.22 -12.01
C PRO A 471 -28.73 -3.02 -11.36
N ALA A 472 -28.18 -1.83 -11.58
CA ALA A 472 -28.83 -0.57 -11.29
C ALA A 472 -29.54 -0.08 -12.55
N SER A 473 -30.79 -0.50 -12.74
CA SER A 473 -31.59 -0.13 -13.91
C SER A 473 -32.48 1.06 -13.58
N GLU A 474 -32.43 2.09 -14.43
CA GLU A 474 -33.24 3.32 -14.29
C GLU A 474 -32.92 4.19 -13.07
N ALA A 475 -31.71 4.04 -12.51
CA ALA A 475 -31.21 4.91 -11.45
C ALA A 475 -31.28 6.38 -11.88
N LYS A 476 -31.76 7.24 -10.97
CA LYS A 476 -31.81 8.70 -11.15
C LYS A 476 -30.89 9.38 -10.16
N LEU A 477 -29.86 10.04 -10.68
CA LEU A 477 -28.85 10.73 -9.92
C LEU A 477 -29.17 12.23 -9.83
N LYS A 478 -29.18 12.79 -8.63
CA LYS A 478 -29.22 14.24 -8.44
C LYS A 478 -27.80 14.80 -8.32
N LEU A 479 -27.55 15.93 -8.97
CA LEU A 479 -26.34 16.69 -8.74
C LEU A 479 -26.44 17.43 -7.40
N SER A 480 -25.32 17.59 -6.71
CA SER A 480 -25.24 18.54 -5.59
C SER A 480 -25.32 19.98 -6.12
N GLU A 481 -25.57 20.94 -5.22
CA GLU A 481 -25.52 22.36 -5.56
C GLU A 481 -24.15 22.75 -6.10
N GLU A 482 -23.08 22.32 -5.43
CA GLU A 482 -21.70 22.53 -5.87
C GLU A 482 -21.43 21.94 -7.26
N ALA A 483 -21.83 20.68 -7.51
CA ALA A 483 -21.66 20.06 -8.82
C ALA A 483 -22.42 20.81 -9.91
N SER A 484 -23.63 21.29 -9.61
CA SER A 484 -24.44 22.07 -10.54
C SER A 484 -23.79 23.43 -10.87
N GLN A 485 -23.22 24.09 -9.87
CA GLN A 485 -22.49 25.35 -10.03
C GLN A 485 -21.21 25.17 -10.86
N LEU A 486 -20.42 24.13 -10.59
CA LEU A 486 -19.18 23.84 -11.32
C LEU A 486 -19.42 23.51 -12.80
N LEU A 487 -20.49 22.77 -13.10
CA LEU A 487 -20.88 22.51 -14.48
C LEU A 487 -21.43 23.75 -15.18
N ALA A 488 -21.89 24.77 -14.44
CA ALA A 488 -22.42 26.03 -14.97
C ALA A 488 -23.46 25.83 -16.09
N LEU A 489 -24.36 24.87 -15.89
CA LEU A 489 -25.34 24.45 -16.89
C LEU A 489 -26.38 25.56 -17.18
N PRO A 490 -26.54 26.00 -18.45
CA PRO A 490 -27.59 26.94 -18.80
C PRO A 490 -28.98 26.35 -18.56
N ALA A 491 -29.98 27.20 -18.26
CA ALA A 491 -31.35 26.75 -17.98
C ALA A 491 -32.00 25.95 -19.14
N SER A 492 -31.62 26.25 -20.38
CA SER A 492 -32.05 25.51 -21.59
C SER A 492 -31.03 24.49 -22.09
N GLY A 493 -29.93 24.31 -21.36
CA GLY A 493 -28.82 23.45 -21.75
C GLY A 493 -29.17 21.97 -21.61
N THR A 494 -28.45 21.16 -22.38
CA THR A 494 -28.50 19.70 -22.29
C THR A 494 -27.15 19.18 -21.83
N LEU A 495 -27.15 18.41 -20.74
CA LEU A 495 -26.00 17.63 -20.30
C LEU A 495 -26.02 16.27 -20.99
N THR A 496 -24.89 15.89 -21.57
CA THR A 496 -24.65 14.56 -22.13
C THR A 496 -23.45 13.93 -21.45
N GLY A 497 -23.48 12.62 -21.27
CA GLY A 497 -22.36 11.85 -20.75
C GLY A 497 -22.10 10.63 -21.61
N THR A 498 -20.84 10.36 -21.96
CA THR A 498 -20.42 9.17 -22.72
C THR A 498 -19.43 8.35 -21.90
N ASP A 499 -19.73 7.06 -21.69
CA ASP A 499 -18.91 6.17 -20.87
C ASP A 499 -17.59 5.82 -21.56
N LEU A 500 -16.48 6.08 -20.87
CA LEU A 500 -15.12 5.79 -21.30
C LEU A 500 -14.67 4.35 -20.99
N LEU A 501 -15.37 3.62 -20.11
CA LEU A 501 -14.93 2.29 -19.63
C LEU A 501 -15.66 1.12 -20.30
N SER A 502 -16.81 1.36 -20.94
CA SER A 502 -17.51 0.32 -21.69
C SER A 502 -16.81 -0.01 -23.01
N GLU A 503 -16.90 -1.27 -23.43
CA GLU A 503 -16.47 -1.71 -24.77
C GLU A 503 -17.37 -1.12 -25.86
N THR A 504 -18.67 -1.03 -25.55
CA THR A 504 -19.67 -0.35 -26.38
C THR A 504 -20.11 0.88 -25.62
N PRO A 505 -19.66 2.09 -26.00
CA PRO A 505 -19.94 3.31 -25.23
C PRO A 505 -21.43 3.47 -24.97
N THR A 506 -21.79 3.57 -23.70
CA THR A 506 -23.15 3.93 -23.29
C THR A 506 -23.21 5.43 -23.04
N SER A 507 -24.39 6.04 -23.19
CA SER A 507 -24.54 7.47 -22.97
C SER A 507 -25.87 7.81 -22.33
N PHE A 508 -25.93 8.96 -21.68
CA PHE A 508 -27.17 9.57 -21.24
C PHE A 508 -27.30 11.00 -21.76
N GLN A 509 -28.53 11.51 -21.69
CA GLN A 509 -28.87 12.91 -21.93
C GLN A 509 -29.81 13.38 -20.82
N ALA A 510 -29.57 14.57 -20.29
CA ALA A 510 -30.40 15.20 -19.26
C ALA A 510 -30.59 16.69 -19.61
N SER A 511 -31.85 17.13 -19.61
CA SER A 511 -32.20 18.54 -19.80
C SER A 511 -32.04 19.34 -18.51
N GLY A 512 -31.98 20.67 -18.60
CA GLY A 512 -32.04 21.55 -17.42
C GLY A 512 -33.18 21.22 -16.45
N ARG A 513 -34.34 20.77 -16.97
CA ARG A 513 -35.50 20.34 -16.16
C ARG A 513 -35.23 19.06 -15.39
N ASP A 514 -34.51 18.12 -15.98
CA ASP A 514 -34.15 16.86 -15.32
C ASP A 514 -33.22 17.15 -14.13
N LEU A 515 -32.26 18.05 -14.34
CA LEU A 515 -31.29 18.46 -13.33
C LEU A 515 -31.93 19.23 -12.17
N SER A 516 -32.93 20.07 -12.43
CA SER A 516 -33.66 20.82 -11.40
C SER A 516 -34.78 20.03 -10.72
N GLY A 517 -34.99 18.76 -11.08
CA GLY A 517 -36.14 17.98 -10.62
C GLY A 517 -35.84 16.50 -10.38
N PRO A 518 -36.18 15.59 -11.32
CA PRO A 518 -36.11 14.14 -11.12
C PRO A 518 -34.68 13.57 -11.04
N GLY A 519 -33.67 14.30 -11.49
CA GLY A 519 -32.29 13.83 -11.63
C GLY A 519 -31.97 13.23 -13.00
N ILE A 520 -30.68 13.02 -13.26
CA ILE A 520 -30.12 12.39 -14.46
C ILE A 520 -30.52 10.91 -14.46
N ARG A 521 -31.27 10.48 -15.49
CA ARG A 521 -31.54 9.04 -15.70
C ARG A 521 -30.29 8.38 -16.26
N LEU A 522 -29.68 7.51 -15.46
CA LEU A 522 -28.47 6.79 -15.84
C LEU A 522 -28.79 5.60 -16.77
N PRO A 523 -27.86 5.21 -17.66
CA PRO A 523 -27.91 3.93 -18.33
C PRO A 523 -27.90 2.78 -17.29
N SER A 524 -28.40 1.60 -17.67
CA SER A 524 -28.35 0.44 -16.77
C SER A 524 -26.90 0.08 -16.48
N LEU A 525 -26.54 0.03 -15.19
CA LEU A 525 -25.22 -0.39 -14.73
C LEU A 525 -25.28 -1.86 -14.31
N PRO A 526 -24.52 -2.77 -14.96
CA PRO A 526 -24.45 -4.17 -14.55
C PRO A 526 -24.00 -4.32 -13.08
N PRO A 527 -24.22 -5.50 -12.46
CA PRO A 527 -23.60 -5.82 -11.17
C PRO A 527 -22.08 -5.67 -11.24
N LEU A 528 -21.45 -5.26 -10.14
CA LEU A 528 -20.00 -5.09 -10.02
C LEU A 528 -19.40 -4.30 -11.21
N SER A 529 -19.92 -3.09 -11.44
CA SER A 529 -19.52 -2.27 -12.58
C SER A 529 -19.32 -0.80 -12.19
N VAL A 530 -18.64 -0.08 -13.05
CA VAL A 530 -18.38 1.35 -12.93
C VAL A 530 -18.36 1.96 -14.33
N ALA A 531 -18.90 3.16 -14.44
CA ALA A 531 -18.91 3.96 -15.66
C ALA A 531 -18.26 5.31 -15.38
N TYR A 532 -17.45 5.77 -16.33
CA TYR A 532 -16.83 7.10 -16.31
C TYR A 532 -17.43 7.90 -17.45
N PHE A 533 -18.46 8.69 -17.17
CA PHE A 533 -19.14 9.49 -18.17
C PHE A 533 -18.40 10.81 -18.40
N ASP A 534 -17.74 10.94 -19.55
CA ASP A 534 -17.18 12.21 -20.02
C ASP A 534 -18.32 13.16 -20.36
N LEU A 535 -18.38 14.30 -19.68
CA LEU A 535 -19.52 15.20 -19.73
C LEU A 535 -19.33 16.28 -20.80
N SER A 536 -20.37 16.50 -21.60
CA SER A 536 -20.47 17.60 -22.55
C SER A 536 -21.77 18.35 -22.33
N ILE A 537 -21.67 19.68 -22.37
CA ILE A 537 -22.80 20.60 -22.26
C ILE A 537 -23.09 21.17 -23.65
N ARG A 538 -24.35 21.15 -24.08
CA ARG A 538 -24.82 21.71 -25.34
C ARG A 538 -25.96 22.68 -25.15
#